data_AF-A0A497QEZ4-F1
#
_entry.id   AF-A0A497QEZ4-F1
#
_cell.length_a   1.000
_cell.length_b   1.000
_cell.length_c   1.000
_cell.angle_alpha   90.00
_cell.angle_beta   90.00
_cell.angle_gamma   90.00
#
_symmetry.space_group_name_H-M   'P 1'
#
loop_
_entity.id
_entity.type
_entity.pdbx_description
1 polymer ?
#
loop_
_entity_poly.entity_id
_entity_poly.type
_entity_poly.pdbx_seq_one_letter_code
_entity_poly.pdbx_strand_id
1 'polypeptide(L)'
;MNMSHRLDVTGVGTYPDIISQNSYTTDLNRVYIPFRSILEAELMTSGILALRNYEYLSNISFKSLDMEKIMEELELDENHLFSKILARFFIVVHRLVPIASRLGPNRRNELRYGNVNAYTESRIPLFYAVDRFKVKILILRNFFHTLRRNHYNLKYFPSYVRKEDKSLYSILFAEYYERMLKYFKTIVWEPTYKKKYLNTYDDVNFRVLYELHSFRQRTSVSKINYIIRGLKSSLFVSKLLFQVCDIPQPFETANGAVESLILNRDFIPGMINIMNMAYRIGDMVRLREIVEMFLAYLDKILQGINHGVFVASNQQMELNIDETIYYIGDILEFD
;
A
#
# COMPACT_ATOMS: atom_id res chain seq x y z
N MET A 1 -29.80 -26.39 37.50
CA MET A 1 -28.55 -27.08 37.13
C MET A 1 -28.38 -26.95 35.61
N ASN A 2 -27.13 -26.83 35.18
CA ASN A 2 -26.65 -26.19 33.96
C ASN A 2 -27.00 -26.82 32.60
N MET A 3 -26.99 -25.93 31.59
CA MET A 3 -26.58 -26.10 30.18
C MET A 3 -27.38 -27.08 29.30
N SER A 4 -27.55 -26.89 28.00
CA SER A 4 -27.33 -25.84 27.00
C SER A 4 -27.96 -26.44 25.73
N HIS A 5 -28.52 -25.65 24.81
CA HIS A 5 -28.27 -25.87 23.37
C HIS A 5 -28.76 -24.68 22.57
N ARG A 6 -27.87 -24.28 21.68
CA ARG A 6 -27.83 -23.06 20.89
C ARG A 6 -29.06 -22.91 20.01
N LEU A 7 -29.58 -21.69 19.97
CA LEU A 7 -30.49 -21.23 18.94
C LEU A 7 -29.77 -21.26 17.59
N ASP A 8 -30.43 -21.95 16.66
CA ASP A 8 -30.22 -21.84 15.23
C ASP A 8 -30.25 -20.38 14.80
N VAL A 9 -29.22 -19.95 14.09
CA VAL A 9 -29.21 -18.65 13.38
C VAL A 9 -28.89 -18.93 11.91
N THR A 10 -29.73 -19.77 11.28
CA THR A 10 -29.91 -19.77 9.83
C THR A 10 -30.69 -18.51 9.46
N GLY A 11 -29.99 -17.40 9.22
CA GLY A 11 -30.67 -16.16 8.84
C GLY A 11 -29.83 -14.90 8.91
N VAL A 12 -28.66 -14.86 8.27
CA VAL A 12 -28.00 -13.59 7.91
C VAL A 12 -27.37 -13.72 6.52
N GLY A 13 -27.98 -13.06 5.54
CA GLY A 13 -27.35 -12.56 4.32
C GLY A 13 -26.58 -13.55 3.46
N THR A 14 -27.23 -14.07 2.43
CA THR A 14 -26.60 -14.77 1.30
C THR A 14 -25.45 -13.96 0.72
N TYR A 15 -24.24 -14.52 0.81
CA TYR A 15 -23.10 -14.14 -0.02
C TYR A 15 -23.52 -14.23 -1.50
N PRO A 16 -23.34 -13.19 -2.32
CA PRO A 16 -23.59 -13.32 -3.74
C PRO A 16 -22.54 -14.26 -4.35
N ASP A 17 -23.08 -15.36 -4.85
CA ASP A 17 -22.56 -16.41 -5.72
C ASP A 17 -21.15 -16.26 -6.31
N ILE A 18 -20.33 -17.25 -5.95
CA ILE A 18 -19.35 -18.00 -6.77
C ILE A 18 -18.62 -17.18 -7.85
N ILE A 19 -17.60 -16.45 -7.41
CA ILE A 19 -16.45 -16.04 -8.24
C ILE A 19 -15.29 -16.96 -7.84
N SER A 20 -14.63 -17.63 -8.79
CA SER A 20 -13.69 -18.77 -8.59
C SER A 20 -12.90 -18.71 -7.26
N GLN A 21 -13.36 -19.48 -6.29
CA GLN A 21 -13.20 -19.16 -4.86
C GLN A 21 -11.85 -19.52 -4.21
N ASN A 22 -10.90 -20.23 -4.83
CA ASN A 22 -9.93 -20.96 -3.99
C ASN A 22 -8.73 -20.13 -3.48
N SER A 23 -8.22 -19.15 -4.23
CA SER A 23 -7.06 -18.32 -3.81
C SER A 23 -7.46 -16.98 -3.19
N TYR A 24 -8.34 -16.22 -3.84
CA TYR A 24 -8.77 -14.89 -3.37
C TYR A 24 -9.43 -14.91 -1.99
N THR A 25 -10.38 -15.82 -1.77
CA THR A 25 -11.06 -15.92 -0.46
C THR A 25 -10.10 -16.39 0.63
N THR A 26 -9.08 -17.16 0.25
CA THR A 26 -8.04 -17.64 1.15
C THR A 26 -7.15 -16.49 1.58
N ASP A 27 -6.67 -15.66 0.63
CA ASP A 27 -5.88 -14.47 0.95
C ASP A 27 -6.70 -13.42 1.71
N LEU A 28 -7.98 -13.25 1.39
CA LEU A 28 -8.89 -12.38 2.15
C LEU A 28 -8.96 -12.76 3.62
N ASN A 29 -9.21 -14.04 3.91
CA ASN A 29 -9.41 -14.52 5.26
C ASN A 29 -8.09 -14.70 6.03
N ARG A 30 -7.00 -15.05 5.35
CA ARG A 30 -5.69 -15.31 6.00
C ARG A 30 -4.79 -14.09 6.08
N VAL A 31 -4.97 -13.11 5.19
CA VAL A 31 -4.04 -11.99 5.03
C VAL A 31 -4.77 -10.65 5.20
N TYR A 32 -5.73 -10.34 4.33
CA TYR A 32 -6.29 -8.99 4.26
C TYR A 32 -7.07 -8.59 5.53
N ILE A 33 -7.94 -9.47 6.04
CA ILE A 33 -8.73 -9.20 7.25
C ILE A 33 -7.84 -9.21 8.52
N PRO A 34 -7.02 -10.25 8.78
CA PRO A 34 -6.22 -10.31 10.02
C PRO A 34 -5.17 -9.20 10.14
N PHE A 35 -4.64 -8.73 9.01
CA PHE A 35 -3.59 -7.71 8.97
C PHE A 35 -4.10 -6.35 8.48
N ARG A 36 -5.41 -6.11 8.53
CA ARG A 36 -6.04 -4.82 8.16
C ARG A 36 -5.38 -3.62 8.83
N SER A 37 -4.85 -3.77 10.05
CA SER A 37 -4.16 -2.69 10.76
C SER A 37 -2.95 -2.11 10.01
N ILE A 38 -2.35 -2.86 9.07
CA ILE A 38 -1.31 -2.35 8.16
C ILE A 38 -1.88 -1.30 7.21
N LEU A 39 -3.06 -1.54 6.63
CA LEU A 39 -3.77 -0.56 5.83
C LEU A 39 -4.16 0.66 6.68
N GLU A 40 -4.62 0.45 7.91
CA GLU A 40 -5.01 1.55 8.82
C GLU A 40 -3.81 2.45 9.14
N ALA A 41 -2.66 1.85 9.47
CA ALA A 41 -1.41 2.58 9.71
C ALA A 41 -0.96 3.33 8.45
N GLU A 42 -1.01 2.71 7.28
CA GLU A 42 -0.66 3.35 6.01
C GLU A 42 -1.56 4.57 5.70
N LEU A 43 -2.86 4.46 5.94
CA LEU A 43 -3.81 5.56 5.77
C LEU A 43 -3.57 6.70 6.77
N MET A 44 -3.27 6.38 8.02
CA MET A 44 -2.85 7.35 9.04
C MET A 44 -1.57 8.08 8.62
N THR A 45 -0.54 7.35 8.20
CA THR A 45 0.72 7.92 7.69
C THR A 45 0.49 8.81 6.48
N SER A 46 -0.38 8.40 5.55
CA SER A 46 -0.78 9.20 4.39
C SER A 46 -1.47 10.52 4.80
N GLY A 47 -2.31 10.47 5.83
CA GLY A 47 -2.94 11.65 6.44
C GLY A 47 -1.91 12.61 7.04
N ILE A 48 -0.93 12.09 7.79
CA ILE A 48 0.17 12.87 8.36
C ILE A 48 1.03 13.51 7.25
N LEU A 49 1.35 12.75 6.19
CA LEU A 49 2.07 13.26 5.01
C LEU A 49 1.31 14.34 4.21
N ALA A 50 0.02 14.53 4.47
CA ALA A 50 -0.74 15.64 3.91
C ALA A 50 -0.58 16.94 4.70
N LEU A 51 0.03 16.87 5.89
CA LEU A 51 0.29 17.97 6.83
C LEU A 51 1.79 18.21 7.05
N ARG A 52 2.60 17.16 6.94
CA ARG A 52 4.04 17.13 7.19
C ARG A 52 4.78 16.51 5.99
N ASN A 53 6.11 16.61 5.97
CA ASN A 53 6.94 16.00 4.92
C ASN A 53 7.42 14.59 5.34
N TYR A 54 8.07 13.86 4.42
CA TYR A 54 8.58 12.52 4.71
C TYR A 54 9.77 12.54 5.68
N GLU A 55 10.58 13.59 5.64
CA GLU A 55 11.76 13.76 6.52
C GLU A 55 11.36 13.79 8.00
N TYR A 56 10.26 14.48 8.31
CA TYR A 56 9.64 14.48 9.63
C TYR A 56 9.31 13.05 10.09
N LEU A 57 8.65 12.25 9.24
CA LEU A 57 8.30 10.88 9.58
C LEU A 57 9.52 9.96 9.72
N SER A 58 10.52 10.10 8.85
CA SER A 58 11.70 9.22 8.87
C SER A 58 12.58 9.38 10.11
N ASN A 59 12.42 10.49 10.83
CA ASN A 59 13.18 10.77 12.06
C ASN A 59 12.56 10.13 13.31
N ILE A 60 11.34 9.61 13.21
CA ILE A 60 10.62 8.99 14.33
C ILE A 60 11.26 7.64 14.66
N SER A 61 11.65 7.44 15.92
CA SER A 61 12.39 6.26 16.33
C SER A 61 11.45 5.12 16.72
N PHE A 62 11.19 4.21 15.79
CA PHE A 62 10.40 2.99 16.04
C PHE A 62 11.14 1.89 16.81
N LYS A 63 12.40 2.13 17.22
CA LYS A 63 13.24 1.13 17.90
C LYS A 63 12.65 0.64 19.23
N SER A 64 11.94 1.50 19.96
CA SER A 64 11.35 1.12 21.24
C SER A 64 9.98 0.47 21.12
N LEU A 65 9.35 0.49 19.92
CA LEU A 65 7.94 0.11 19.71
C LEU A 65 7.04 0.62 20.85
N ASP A 66 7.30 1.85 21.29
CA ASP A 66 6.61 2.49 22.39
C ASP A 66 5.56 3.44 21.82
N MET A 67 4.28 3.10 22.05
CA MET A 67 3.17 3.80 21.46
C MET A 67 3.05 5.23 21.98
N GLU A 68 3.26 5.43 23.28
CA GLU A 68 3.14 6.75 23.91
C GLU A 68 4.22 7.68 23.35
N LYS A 69 5.45 7.19 23.30
CA LYS A 69 6.57 7.93 22.73
C LYS A 69 6.36 8.26 21.25
N ILE A 70 5.83 7.33 20.46
CA ILE A 70 5.57 7.57 19.03
C ILE A 70 4.42 8.56 18.83
N MET A 71 3.41 8.53 19.69
CA MET A 71 2.33 9.52 19.66
C MET A 71 2.82 10.92 20.02
N GLU A 72 3.71 11.02 21.02
CA GLU A 72 4.39 12.26 21.41
C GLU A 72 5.29 12.80 20.28
N GLU A 73 6.14 11.95 19.68
CA GLU A 73 7.00 12.34 18.55
C GLU A 73 6.19 12.79 17.32
N LEU A 74 4.96 12.27 17.17
CA LEU A 74 4.04 12.64 16.12
C LEU A 74 3.20 13.89 16.43
N GLU A 75 3.27 14.44 17.65
CA GLU A 75 2.41 15.54 18.14
C GLU A 75 0.92 15.18 18.02
N LEU A 76 0.57 13.92 18.33
CA LEU A 76 -0.77 13.36 18.17
C LEU A 76 -1.35 12.79 19.47
N ASP A 77 -0.73 13.03 20.61
CA ASP A 77 -0.99 12.45 21.93
C ASP A 77 -2.46 12.51 22.37
N GLU A 78 -3.20 13.56 21.99
CA GLU A 78 -4.63 13.71 22.30
C GLU A 78 -5.57 13.06 21.25
N ASN A 79 -5.03 12.50 20.16
CA ASN A 79 -5.80 11.93 19.06
C ASN A 79 -6.16 10.46 19.33
N HIS A 80 -7.33 10.24 19.94
CA HIS A 80 -7.85 8.91 20.25
C HIS A 80 -7.95 7.96 19.04
N LEU A 81 -8.25 8.48 17.84
CA LEU A 81 -8.34 7.67 16.63
C LEU A 81 -6.97 7.11 16.24
N PHE A 82 -5.95 7.97 16.19
CA PHE A 82 -4.60 7.57 15.82
C PHE A 82 -3.94 6.67 16.86
N SER A 83 -4.20 6.91 18.15
CA SER A 83 -3.82 5.99 19.22
C SER A 83 -4.37 4.58 18.98
N LYS A 84 -5.66 4.45 18.63
CA LYS A 84 -6.28 3.14 18.33
C LYS A 84 -5.68 2.47 17.10
N ILE A 85 -5.38 3.23 16.04
CA ILE A 85 -4.73 2.69 14.84
C ILE A 85 -3.34 2.15 15.19
N LEU A 86 -2.53 2.92 15.93
CA LEU A 86 -1.20 2.48 16.36
C LEU A 86 -1.26 1.26 17.28
N ALA A 87 -2.20 1.21 18.22
CA ALA A 87 -2.40 0.04 19.09
C ALA A 87 -2.66 -1.24 18.29
N ARG A 88 -3.56 -1.18 17.31
CA ARG A 88 -3.85 -2.32 16.41
C ARG A 88 -2.67 -2.68 15.53
N PHE A 89 -1.91 -1.68 15.08
CA PHE A 89 -0.70 -1.89 14.29
C PHE A 89 0.38 -2.60 15.10
N PHE A 90 0.61 -2.19 16.36
CA PHE A 90 1.66 -2.76 17.21
C PHE A 90 1.39 -4.21 17.58
N ILE A 91 0.12 -4.59 17.77
CA ILE A 91 -0.27 -6.00 17.94
C ILE A 91 0.25 -6.87 16.78
N VAL A 92 0.24 -6.33 15.56
CA VAL A 92 0.74 -7.02 14.37
C VAL A 92 2.26 -6.95 14.28
N VAL A 93 2.87 -5.80 14.59
CA VAL A 93 4.32 -5.63 14.60
C VAL A 93 5.00 -6.57 15.60
N HIS A 94 4.46 -6.73 16.81
CA HIS A 94 5.00 -7.63 17.84
C HIS A 94 4.92 -9.12 17.46
N ARG A 95 4.17 -9.50 16.43
CA ARG A 95 4.15 -10.87 15.90
C ARG A 95 5.30 -11.14 14.91
N LEU A 96 5.96 -10.10 14.42
CA LEU A 96 7.12 -10.25 13.54
C LEU A 96 8.29 -10.81 14.32
N VAL A 97 8.98 -11.78 13.72
CA VAL A 97 10.20 -12.36 14.26
C VAL A 97 11.39 -11.84 13.44
N PRO A 98 12.55 -11.55 14.02
CA PRO A 98 13.76 -11.22 13.26
C PRO A 98 14.10 -12.25 12.17
N ILE A 99 14.68 -11.81 11.05
CA ILE A 99 15.21 -12.72 10.04
C ILE A 99 16.62 -13.08 10.45
N ALA A 100 16.90 -14.37 10.61
CA ALA A 100 18.24 -14.85 10.89
C ALA A 100 19.16 -14.45 9.73
N SER A 101 19.94 -13.39 9.93
CA SER A 101 21.01 -13.03 9.02
C SER A 101 22.02 -14.18 8.98
N ARG A 102 22.25 -14.76 7.79
CA ARG A 102 23.40 -15.66 7.56
C ARG A 102 24.75 -14.96 7.77
N LEU A 103 24.79 -13.63 7.93
CA LEU A 103 25.99 -12.81 7.96
C LEU A 103 25.94 -11.80 9.13
N GLY A 104 26.38 -12.24 10.30
CA GLY A 104 26.67 -11.39 11.46
C GLY A 104 27.68 -12.06 12.39
N PRO A 105 28.85 -11.45 12.66
CA PRO A 105 29.95 -12.11 13.36
C PRO A 105 29.69 -12.16 14.87
N ASN A 106 29.89 -13.33 15.48
CA ASN A 106 30.27 -13.51 16.88
C ASN A 106 29.69 -12.52 17.91
N ARG A 107 28.37 -12.55 18.15
CA ARG A 107 27.82 -12.12 19.44
C ARG A 107 27.27 -13.36 20.14
N ARG A 108 28.01 -13.84 21.14
CA ARG A 108 27.76 -15.11 21.87
C ARG A 108 26.45 -15.18 22.65
N ASN A 109 25.59 -14.14 22.64
CA ASN A 109 24.45 -14.01 23.55
C ASN A 109 23.09 -13.67 22.89
N GLU A 110 22.92 -13.81 21.58
CA GLU A 110 21.60 -13.60 20.96
C GLU A 110 21.00 -14.93 20.49
N LEU A 111 19.77 -15.22 20.97
CA LEU A 111 18.96 -16.38 20.62
C LEU A 111 18.91 -16.53 19.10
N ARG A 112 19.59 -17.56 18.58
CA ARG A 112 19.55 -17.94 17.17
C ARG A 112 18.18 -18.53 16.86
N TYR A 113 17.25 -17.72 16.39
CA TYR A 113 16.02 -18.23 15.80
C TYR A 113 16.37 -18.91 14.48
N GLY A 114 16.00 -20.18 14.33
CA GLY A 114 16.31 -20.98 13.13
C GLY A 114 15.69 -20.39 11.86
N ASN A 115 16.00 -20.98 10.70
CA ASN A 115 15.38 -20.64 9.41
C ASN A 115 13.85 -20.62 9.55
N VAL A 116 13.27 -19.43 9.69
CA VAL A 116 11.82 -19.24 9.72
C VAL A 116 11.35 -19.39 8.28
N ASN A 117 10.44 -20.34 8.03
CA ASN A 117 9.86 -20.55 6.70
C ASN A 117 9.23 -19.24 6.19
N ALA A 118 9.37 -18.92 4.90
CA ALA A 118 8.86 -17.66 4.35
C ALA A 118 7.38 -17.46 4.67
N TYR A 119 6.57 -18.53 4.68
CA TYR A 119 5.13 -18.47 4.92
C TYR A 119 4.70 -18.69 6.38
N THR A 120 5.55 -18.43 7.37
CA THR A 120 5.06 -18.43 8.75
C THR A 120 4.07 -17.28 8.97
N GLU A 121 3.11 -17.47 9.87
CA GLU A 121 2.16 -16.42 10.25
C GLU A 121 2.85 -15.13 10.72
N SER A 122 4.08 -15.24 11.24
CA SER A 122 4.92 -14.12 11.64
C SER A 122 5.49 -13.29 10.47
N ARG A 123 5.42 -13.74 9.22
CA ARG A 123 5.92 -13.03 8.02
C ARG A 123 4.82 -12.40 7.19
N ILE A 124 3.59 -12.90 7.33
CA ILE A 124 2.42 -12.40 6.61
C ILE A 124 2.26 -10.87 6.74
N PRO A 125 2.42 -10.25 7.93
CA PRO A 125 2.34 -8.80 8.06
C PRO A 125 3.31 -8.05 7.13
N LEU A 126 4.57 -8.48 7.14
CA LEU A 126 5.63 -7.87 6.34
C LEU A 126 5.28 -8.00 4.85
N PHE A 127 4.98 -9.21 4.39
CA PHE A 127 4.64 -9.43 3.00
C PHE A 127 3.37 -8.70 2.58
N TYR A 128 2.38 -8.57 3.45
CA TYR A 128 1.18 -7.80 3.12
C TYR A 128 1.51 -6.32 2.93
N ALA A 129 2.33 -5.71 3.79
CA ALA A 129 2.77 -4.32 3.60
C ALA A 129 3.53 -4.12 2.28
N VAL A 130 4.42 -5.05 1.94
CA VAL A 130 5.20 -5.01 0.69
C VAL A 130 4.32 -5.24 -0.54
N ASP A 131 3.35 -6.15 -0.49
CA ASP A 131 2.39 -6.39 -1.56
C ASP A 131 1.59 -5.13 -1.86
N ARG A 132 1.03 -4.47 -0.83
CA ARG A 132 0.31 -3.20 -0.97
C ARG A 132 1.16 -2.12 -1.62
N PHE A 133 2.43 -2.04 -1.23
CA PHE A 133 3.36 -1.10 -1.80
C PHE A 133 3.58 -1.37 -3.30
N LYS A 134 3.81 -2.65 -3.65
CA LYS A 134 3.99 -3.10 -5.03
C LYS A 134 2.77 -2.80 -5.89
N VAL A 135 1.56 -3.11 -5.40
CA VAL A 135 0.29 -2.90 -6.11
C VAL A 135 0.11 -1.44 -6.56
N LYS A 136 0.45 -0.47 -5.70
CA LYS A 136 0.36 0.96 -6.07
C LYS A 136 1.27 1.34 -7.23
N ILE A 137 2.48 0.79 -7.25
CA ILE A 137 3.42 1.02 -8.36
C ILE A 137 2.94 0.32 -9.62
N LEU A 138 2.42 -0.90 -9.51
CA LEU A 138 1.86 -1.66 -10.63
C LEU A 138 0.65 -0.96 -11.26
N ILE A 139 -0.23 -0.32 -10.47
CA ILE A 139 -1.35 0.47 -11.03
C ILE A 139 -0.84 1.61 -11.92
N LEU A 140 0.19 2.35 -11.48
CA LEU A 140 0.80 3.41 -12.30
C LEU A 140 1.44 2.83 -13.57
N ARG A 141 2.21 1.77 -13.42
CA ARG A 141 2.90 1.11 -14.53
C ARG A 141 1.91 0.60 -15.57
N ASN A 142 0.86 -0.08 -15.14
CA ASN A 142 -0.15 -0.65 -16.04
C ASN A 142 -0.96 0.43 -16.74
N PHE A 143 -1.23 1.57 -16.09
CA PHE A 143 -1.81 2.73 -16.78
C PHE A 143 -0.94 3.14 -17.98
N PHE A 144 0.36 3.34 -17.78
CA PHE A 144 1.26 3.78 -18.85
C PHE A 144 1.54 2.71 -19.91
N HIS A 145 1.57 1.43 -19.53
CA HIS A 145 1.60 0.34 -20.52
C HIS A 145 0.33 0.30 -21.37
N THR A 146 -0.84 0.46 -20.76
CA THR A 146 -2.13 0.49 -21.47
C THR A 146 -2.20 1.70 -22.39
N LEU A 147 -1.75 2.86 -21.93
CA LEU A 147 -1.65 4.07 -22.75
C LEU A 147 -0.73 3.83 -23.96
N ARG A 148 0.46 3.25 -23.75
CA ARG A 148 1.41 2.95 -24.83
C ARG A 148 0.85 1.95 -25.85
N ARG A 149 0.26 0.85 -25.37
CA ARG A 149 -0.34 -0.21 -26.22
C ARG A 149 -1.47 0.33 -27.09
N ASN A 150 -2.20 1.33 -26.59
CA ASN A 150 -3.29 2.00 -27.30
C ASN A 150 -2.86 3.30 -28.00
N HIS A 151 -1.59 3.38 -28.43
CA HIS A 151 -1.06 4.50 -29.20
C HIS A 151 -1.30 5.88 -28.56
N TYR A 152 -1.19 5.94 -27.23
CA TYR A 152 -1.40 7.14 -26.42
C TYR A 152 -2.82 7.71 -26.47
N ASN A 153 -3.82 6.92 -26.87
CA ASN A 153 -5.21 7.37 -26.91
C ASN A 153 -5.90 7.25 -25.54
N LEU A 154 -6.18 8.39 -24.90
CA LEU A 154 -6.87 8.42 -23.59
C LEU A 154 -8.32 7.90 -23.64
N LYS A 155 -8.95 7.82 -24.82
CA LYS A 155 -10.33 7.31 -24.96
C LYS A 155 -10.48 5.84 -24.57
N TYR A 156 -9.39 5.09 -24.53
CA TYR A 156 -9.40 3.68 -24.12
C TYR A 156 -9.76 3.51 -22.64
N PHE A 157 -9.50 4.52 -21.80
CA PHE A 157 -9.71 4.40 -20.37
C PHE A 157 -11.19 4.59 -19.98
N PRO A 158 -11.76 3.75 -19.10
CA PRO A 158 -13.18 3.83 -18.71
C PRO A 158 -13.59 5.19 -18.12
N SER A 159 -12.70 5.83 -17.35
CA SER A 159 -12.97 7.15 -16.77
C SER A 159 -13.05 8.26 -17.82
N TYR A 160 -12.56 8.04 -19.05
CA TYR A 160 -12.54 9.05 -20.10
C TYR A 160 -13.92 9.61 -20.36
N VAL A 161 -14.96 8.78 -20.48
CA VAL A 161 -16.33 9.25 -20.76
C VAL A 161 -16.85 10.14 -19.64
N ARG A 162 -16.59 9.76 -18.39
CA ARG A 162 -17.15 10.37 -17.18
C ARG A 162 -16.50 11.71 -16.77
N LYS A 163 -15.28 11.99 -17.23
CA LYS A 163 -14.52 13.18 -16.81
C LYS A 163 -14.75 14.36 -17.74
N GLU A 164 -15.01 15.54 -17.20
CA GLU A 164 -15.06 16.77 -18.00
C GLU A 164 -13.66 17.14 -18.52
N ASP A 165 -12.67 17.15 -17.64
CA ASP A 165 -11.26 17.32 -18.00
C ASP A 165 -10.69 16.02 -18.60
N LYS A 166 -10.42 16.04 -19.91
CA LYS A 166 -9.83 14.94 -20.68
C LYS A 166 -8.30 14.96 -20.72
N SER A 167 -7.65 15.72 -19.85
CA SER A 167 -6.19 15.74 -19.73
C SER A 167 -5.63 14.38 -19.28
N LEU A 168 -4.41 14.04 -19.71
CA LEU A 168 -3.71 12.84 -19.25
C LEU A 168 -3.64 12.78 -17.72
N TYR A 169 -3.42 13.94 -17.11
CA TYR A 169 -3.45 14.13 -15.67
C TYR A 169 -4.75 13.66 -15.01
N SER A 170 -5.89 14.15 -15.52
CA SER A 170 -7.22 13.89 -14.95
C SER A 170 -7.59 12.42 -15.09
N ILE A 171 -7.30 11.83 -16.25
CA ILE A 171 -7.55 10.42 -16.52
C ILE A 171 -6.64 9.54 -15.67
N LEU A 172 -5.32 9.79 -15.61
CA LEU A 172 -4.39 9.04 -14.75
C LEU A 172 -4.86 9.01 -13.29
N PHE A 173 -5.21 10.18 -12.73
CA PHE A 173 -5.68 10.22 -11.36
C PHE A 173 -7.00 9.45 -11.17
N ALA A 174 -7.95 9.61 -12.08
CA ALA A 174 -9.23 8.93 -11.99
C ALA A 174 -9.07 7.41 -12.00
N GLU A 175 -8.29 6.90 -12.95
CA GLU A 175 -7.96 5.50 -13.06
C GLU A 175 -7.24 5.01 -11.79
N TYR A 176 -6.16 5.68 -11.38
CA TYR A 176 -5.43 5.31 -10.16
C TYR A 176 -6.33 5.27 -8.92
N TYR A 177 -7.16 6.30 -8.73
CA TYR A 177 -8.06 6.40 -7.59
C TYR A 177 -9.14 5.30 -7.60
N GLU A 178 -9.76 5.01 -8.74
CA GLU A 178 -10.79 3.97 -8.85
C GLU A 178 -10.21 2.58 -8.51
N ARG A 179 -8.99 2.27 -8.96
CA ARG A 179 -8.32 0.99 -8.66
C ARG A 179 -7.93 0.91 -7.19
N MET A 180 -7.41 1.99 -6.62
CA MET A 180 -7.09 2.04 -5.19
C MET A 180 -8.35 1.95 -4.32
N LEU A 181 -9.47 2.51 -4.75
CA LEU A 181 -10.75 2.39 -4.06
C LEU A 181 -11.31 0.97 -4.14
N LYS A 182 -11.19 0.31 -5.30
CA LYS A 182 -11.55 -1.10 -5.48
C LYS A 182 -10.74 -2.00 -4.55
N TYR A 183 -9.42 -1.76 -4.46
CA TYR A 183 -8.56 -2.45 -3.51
C TYR A 183 -8.96 -2.19 -2.06
N PHE A 184 -9.23 -0.93 -1.71
CA PHE A 184 -9.68 -0.54 -0.37
C PHE A 184 -10.97 -1.26 0.03
N LYS A 185 -11.98 -1.27 -0.84
CA LYS A 185 -13.29 -1.92 -0.58
C LYS A 185 -13.20 -3.44 -0.47
N THR A 186 -12.18 -4.05 -1.07
CA THR A 186 -11.89 -5.47 -0.90
C THR A 186 -11.49 -5.77 0.56
N ILE A 187 -10.68 -4.90 1.16
CA ILE A 187 -10.10 -5.13 2.50
C ILE A 187 -11.01 -4.59 3.61
N VAL A 188 -11.62 -3.43 3.37
CA VAL A 188 -12.48 -2.74 4.33
C VAL A 188 -13.91 -2.85 3.82
N TRP A 189 -14.61 -3.86 4.32
CA TRP A 189 -16.02 -4.07 3.98
C TRP A 189 -16.87 -2.89 4.47
N GLU A 190 -17.76 -2.40 3.61
CA GLU A 190 -18.75 -1.36 3.95
C GLU A 190 -19.96 -2.04 4.61
N PRO A 191 -20.23 -1.79 5.90
CA PRO A 191 -21.39 -2.37 6.55
C PRO A 191 -22.70 -1.83 5.98
N THR A 192 -23.61 -2.73 5.62
CA THR A 192 -24.95 -2.43 5.09
C THR A 192 -25.91 -1.76 6.10
N TYR A 193 -25.48 -1.51 7.33
CA TYR A 193 -26.33 -0.96 8.40
C TYR A 193 -26.57 0.56 8.26
N LYS A 194 -27.76 1.01 8.67
CA LYS A 194 -28.19 2.42 8.64
C LYS A 194 -27.21 3.32 9.42
N LYS A 195 -26.90 4.50 8.86
CA LYS A 195 -26.05 5.59 9.41
C LYS A 195 -26.23 5.89 10.92
N LYS A 196 -27.39 5.57 11.49
CA LYS A 196 -27.77 5.78 12.91
C LYS A 196 -26.89 5.04 13.94
N TYR A 197 -26.28 3.91 13.58
CA TYR A 197 -25.52 3.07 14.53
C TYR A 197 -24.00 3.30 14.47
N LEU A 198 -23.57 4.17 13.57
CA LEU A 198 -22.19 4.54 13.36
C LEU A 198 -21.92 5.81 14.19
N ASN A 199 -21.76 5.67 15.51
CA ASN A 199 -21.21 6.73 16.36
C ASN A 199 -19.71 6.86 16.01
N THR A 200 -19.37 7.78 15.09
CA THR A 200 -18.25 7.59 14.14
C THR A 200 -16.93 8.27 14.43
N TYR A 201 -16.77 9.08 15.48
CA TYR A 201 -15.55 9.87 15.62
C TYR A 201 -14.39 9.14 16.31
N ASP A 202 -14.67 8.15 17.17
CA ASP A 202 -13.63 7.47 17.96
C ASP A 202 -13.36 6.01 17.55
N ASP A 203 -14.12 5.42 16.63
CA ASP A 203 -13.89 4.03 16.21
C ASP A 203 -13.31 3.95 14.79
N VAL A 204 -12.38 3.02 14.58
CA VAL A 204 -11.71 2.81 13.28
C VAL A 204 -12.62 1.97 12.38
N ASN A 205 -13.61 2.63 11.79
CA ASN A 205 -14.63 2.04 10.93
C ASN A 205 -14.41 2.40 9.45
N PHE A 206 -15.20 1.78 8.56
CA PHE A 206 -15.11 2.01 7.11
C PHE A 206 -15.16 3.49 6.73
N ARG A 207 -16.06 4.27 7.34
CA ARG A 207 -16.24 5.69 7.01
C ARG A 207 -14.98 6.50 7.35
N VAL A 208 -14.43 6.31 8.55
CA VAL A 208 -13.20 6.98 8.98
C VAL A 208 -12.03 6.63 8.07
N LEU A 209 -11.86 5.35 7.76
CA LEU A 209 -10.80 4.90 6.86
C LEU A 209 -11.00 5.41 5.42
N TYR A 210 -12.25 5.51 4.95
CA TYR A 210 -12.57 6.09 3.66
C TYR A 210 -12.27 7.60 3.62
N GLU A 211 -12.56 8.33 4.69
CA GLU A 211 -12.23 9.75 4.83
C GLU A 211 -10.70 9.97 4.84
N LEU A 212 -9.94 9.13 5.54
CA LEU A 212 -8.46 9.14 5.49
C LEU A 212 -7.95 8.78 4.08
N HIS A 213 -8.55 7.76 3.45
CA HIS A 213 -8.22 7.35 2.09
C HIS A 213 -8.53 8.41 1.04
N SER A 214 -9.50 9.29 1.26
CA SER A 214 -9.89 10.36 0.34
C SER A 214 -9.38 11.74 0.77
N PHE A 215 -8.53 11.79 1.79
CA PHE A 215 -8.10 13.04 2.41
C PHE A 215 -7.34 13.95 1.44
N ARG A 216 -7.79 15.22 1.35
CA ARG A 216 -7.17 16.30 0.57
C ARG A 216 -6.83 15.92 -0.88
N GLN A 217 -7.84 15.55 -1.68
CA GLN A 217 -7.71 15.22 -3.12
C GLN A 217 -8.50 16.15 -4.08
N ARG A 218 -8.86 17.37 -3.65
CA ARG A 218 -9.83 18.25 -4.36
C ARG A 218 -9.28 19.01 -5.56
N THR A 219 -8.00 19.40 -5.58
CA THR A 219 -7.35 20.17 -6.68
C THR A 219 -6.44 19.30 -7.53
N SER A 220 -6.05 19.76 -8.73
CA SER A 220 -5.04 19.07 -9.55
C SER A 220 -3.79 18.78 -8.74
N VAL A 221 -3.03 19.77 -8.26
CA VAL A 221 -1.83 19.56 -7.41
C VAL A 221 -2.06 18.54 -6.28
N SER A 222 -3.24 18.53 -5.66
CA SER A 222 -3.57 17.57 -4.59
C SER A 222 -3.75 16.11 -5.05
N LYS A 223 -4.08 15.86 -6.33
CA LYS A 223 -4.27 14.54 -6.96
C LYS A 223 -2.95 13.78 -7.20
N ILE A 224 -1.91 14.42 -7.74
CA ILE A 224 -0.57 13.81 -7.79
C ILE A 224 -0.05 13.64 -6.37
N ASN A 225 -0.22 14.65 -5.51
CA ASN A 225 0.22 14.53 -4.12
C ASN A 225 -0.47 13.35 -3.43
N TYR A 226 -1.72 13.03 -3.76
CA TYR A 226 -2.39 11.82 -3.28
C TYR A 226 -1.62 10.53 -3.66
N ILE A 227 -1.24 10.37 -4.93
CA ILE A 227 -0.43 9.24 -5.40
C ILE A 227 0.88 9.18 -4.61
N ILE A 228 1.62 10.29 -4.54
CA ILE A 228 2.93 10.34 -3.86
C ILE A 228 2.82 10.04 -2.37
N ARG A 229 1.82 10.60 -1.67
CA ARG A 229 1.55 10.29 -0.26
C ARG A 229 1.24 8.81 -0.07
N GLY A 230 0.48 8.22 -0.98
CA GLY A 230 0.19 6.78 -1.00
C GLY A 230 1.45 5.93 -1.15
N LEU A 231 2.39 6.31 -2.01
CA LEU A 231 3.66 5.59 -2.18
C LEU A 231 4.57 5.74 -0.95
N LYS A 232 4.70 6.97 -0.45
CA LYS A 232 5.55 7.30 0.71
C LYS A 232 5.06 6.64 2.00
N SER A 233 3.75 6.59 2.22
CA SER A 233 3.17 5.87 3.37
C SER A 233 3.44 4.37 3.32
N SER A 234 3.28 3.72 2.17
CA SER A 234 3.61 2.29 2.03
C SER A 234 5.10 2.02 2.17
N LEU A 235 5.96 2.87 1.62
CA LEU A 235 7.41 2.78 1.79
C LEU A 235 7.77 2.83 3.28
N PHE A 236 7.22 3.81 4.00
CA PHE A 236 7.47 4.01 5.42
C PHE A 236 7.03 2.79 6.26
N VAL A 237 5.77 2.36 6.11
CA VAL A 237 5.23 1.21 6.86
C VAL A 237 6.01 -0.07 6.54
N SER A 238 6.35 -0.31 5.27
CA SER A 238 7.15 -1.49 4.89
C SER A 238 8.54 -1.44 5.51
N LYS A 239 9.24 -0.31 5.43
CA LYS A 239 10.57 -0.14 6.04
C LYS A 239 10.57 -0.38 7.54
N LEU A 240 9.55 0.13 8.23
CA LEU A 240 9.39 -0.10 9.67
C LEU A 240 9.27 -1.60 10.00
N LEU A 241 8.43 -2.33 9.27
CA LEU A 241 8.28 -3.78 9.48
C LEU A 241 9.57 -4.54 9.14
N PHE A 242 10.31 -4.11 8.11
CA PHE A 242 11.63 -4.67 7.78
C PHE A 242 12.68 -4.41 8.87
N GLN A 243 12.69 -3.21 9.46
CA GLN A 243 13.59 -2.88 10.58
C GLN A 243 13.33 -3.76 11.80
N VAL A 244 12.07 -4.04 12.11
CA VAL A 244 11.69 -4.99 13.18
C VAL A 244 12.14 -6.43 12.84
N CYS A 245 12.36 -6.72 11.57
CA CYS A 245 12.91 -7.98 11.11
C CYS A 245 14.45 -7.98 10.98
N ASP A 246 15.15 -6.94 11.48
CA ASP A 246 16.59 -6.71 11.36
C ASP A 246 17.11 -6.56 9.92
N ILE A 247 16.29 -6.02 9.02
CA ILE A 247 16.68 -5.67 7.64
C ILE A 247 16.62 -4.13 7.49
N PRO A 248 17.75 -3.42 7.63
CA PRO A 248 17.74 -1.96 7.62
C PRO A 248 17.53 -1.35 6.22
N GLN A 249 17.94 -2.05 5.16
CA GLN A 249 17.94 -1.56 3.77
C GLN A 249 17.27 -2.58 2.82
N PRO A 250 15.96 -2.84 2.99
CA PRO A 250 15.29 -3.95 2.30
C PRO A 250 15.16 -3.76 0.79
N PHE A 251 15.21 -2.52 0.31
CA PHE A 251 14.96 -2.19 -1.10
C PHE A 251 16.21 -1.65 -1.82
N GLU A 252 17.39 -1.86 -1.25
CA GLU A 252 18.64 -1.50 -1.93
C GLU A 252 19.06 -2.60 -2.90
N THR A 253 19.39 -2.19 -4.12
CA THR A 253 19.92 -3.09 -5.15
C THR A 253 21.22 -2.52 -5.69
N ALA A 254 21.97 -3.31 -6.46
CA ALA A 254 23.14 -2.82 -7.19
C ALA A 254 22.81 -1.64 -8.14
N ASN A 255 21.54 -1.51 -8.55
CA ASN A 255 21.05 -0.46 -9.44
C ASN A 255 20.55 0.80 -8.71
N GLY A 256 20.68 0.85 -7.38
CA GLY A 256 20.33 1.99 -6.54
C GLY A 256 19.30 1.67 -5.44
N ALA A 257 19.02 2.67 -4.61
CA ALA A 257 18.07 2.60 -3.51
C ALA A 257 16.67 3.02 -3.96
N VAL A 258 15.67 2.14 -3.85
CA VAL A 258 14.27 2.47 -4.18
C VAL A 258 13.75 3.67 -3.39
N GLU A 259 14.20 3.81 -2.15
CA GLU A 259 13.84 4.95 -1.31
C GLU A 259 14.28 6.27 -1.93
N SER A 260 15.52 6.39 -2.41
CA SER A 260 15.98 7.65 -3.01
C SER A 260 15.22 7.98 -4.30
N LEU A 261 14.81 6.96 -5.06
CA LEU A 261 13.95 7.14 -6.21
C LEU A 261 12.60 7.75 -5.76
N ILE A 262 11.88 7.12 -4.84
CA ILE A 262 10.54 7.55 -4.43
C ILE A 262 10.54 8.89 -3.65
N LEU A 263 11.60 9.16 -2.89
CA LEU A 263 11.75 10.39 -2.13
C LEU A 263 12.21 11.57 -2.97
N ASN A 264 12.69 11.32 -4.20
CA ASN A 264 12.96 12.39 -5.16
C ASN A 264 11.67 13.19 -5.39
N ARG A 265 11.64 14.40 -4.82
CA ARG A 265 10.43 15.23 -4.69
C ARG A 265 9.80 15.55 -6.05
N ASP A 266 10.63 15.63 -7.09
CA ASP A 266 10.21 16.17 -8.38
C ASP A 266 10.10 15.10 -9.48
N PHE A 267 10.58 13.88 -9.27
CA PHE A 267 10.65 12.92 -10.37
C PHE A 267 9.27 12.47 -10.84
N ILE A 268 8.47 11.79 -10.00
CA ILE A 268 7.14 11.32 -10.41
C ILE A 268 6.22 12.49 -10.76
N PRO A 269 6.08 13.55 -9.93
CA PRO A 269 5.26 14.71 -10.28
C PRO A 269 5.72 15.42 -11.55
N GLY A 270 7.03 15.63 -11.71
CA GLY A 270 7.63 16.32 -12.85
C GLY A 270 7.45 15.55 -14.15
N MET A 271 7.70 14.23 -14.13
CA MET A 271 7.50 13.37 -15.31
C MET A 271 6.04 13.37 -15.75
N ILE A 272 5.07 13.22 -14.83
CA ILE A 272 3.63 13.29 -15.16
C ILE A 272 3.25 14.66 -15.74
N ASN A 273 3.78 15.75 -15.17
CA ASN A 273 3.52 17.10 -15.67
C ASN A 273 4.05 17.29 -17.10
N ILE A 274 5.28 16.82 -17.37
CA ILE A 274 5.88 16.88 -18.71
C ILE A 274 5.08 16.04 -19.71
N MET A 275 4.66 14.82 -19.35
CA MET A 275 3.81 13.98 -20.20
C MET A 275 2.48 14.67 -20.51
N ASN A 276 1.84 15.25 -19.50
CA ASN A 276 0.57 15.94 -19.69
C ASN A 276 0.72 17.16 -20.60
N MET A 277 1.83 17.91 -20.49
CA MET A 277 2.13 19.01 -21.39
C MET A 277 2.39 18.53 -22.83
N ALA A 278 3.22 17.51 -23.01
CA ALA A 278 3.53 16.92 -24.32
C ALA A 278 2.25 16.43 -25.01
N TYR A 279 1.38 15.74 -24.27
CA TYR A 279 0.08 15.29 -24.76
C TYR A 279 -0.80 16.47 -25.22
N ARG A 280 -0.89 17.54 -24.40
CA ARG A 280 -1.73 18.71 -24.71
C ARG A 280 -1.29 19.47 -25.96
N ILE A 281 0.02 19.58 -26.20
CA ILE A 281 0.57 20.28 -27.37
C ILE A 281 0.71 19.37 -28.61
N GLY A 282 0.36 18.08 -28.50
CA GLY A 282 0.47 17.12 -29.59
C GLY A 282 1.89 16.63 -29.89
N ASP A 283 2.84 16.83 -28.98
CA ASP A 283 4.22 16.36 -29.13
C ASP A 283 4.34 14.88 -28.74
N MET A 284 3.96 14.02 -29.68
CA MET A 284 3.90 12.57 -29.48
C MET A 284 5.28 11.91 -29.38
N VAL A 285 6.31 12.53 -29.95
CA VAL A 285 7.70 12.03 -29.85
C VAL A 285 8.17 12.19 -28.42
N ARG A 286 8.05 13.41 -27.87
CA ARG A 286 8.43 13.66 -26.47
C ARG A 286 7.57 12.88 -25.49
N LEU A 287 6.26 12.76 -25.74
CA LEU A 287 5.38 11.95 -24.90
C LEU A 287 5.88 10.50 -24.82
N ARG A 288 6.24 9.90 -25.95
CA ARG A 288 6.77 8.54 -26.01
C ARG A 288 8.05 8.39 -25.21
N GLU A 289 9.02 9.28 -25.43
CA GLU A 289 10.30 9.26 -24.72
C GLU A 289 10.12 9.33 -23.21
N ILE A 290 9.31 10.28 -22.74
CA ILE A 290 9.09 10.48 -21.30
C ILE A 290 8.32 9.30 -20.68
N VAL A 291 7.36 8.71 -21.41
CA VAL A 291 6.65 7.50 -20.95
C VAL A 291 7.60 6.30 -20.85
N GLU A 292 8.49 6.08 -21.81
CA GLU A 292 9.49 5.00 -21.74
C GLU A 292 10.45 5.21 -20.56
N MET A 293 10.96 6.43 -20.38
CA MET A 293 11.81 6.77 -19.23
C MET A 293 11.09 6.53 -17.90
N PHE A 294 9.81 6.87 -17.82
CA PHE A 294 9.02 6.68 -16.61
C PHE A 294 8.76 5.19 -16.32
N LEU A 295 8.43 4.39 -17.33
CA LEU A 295 8.27 2.95 -17.19
C LEU A 295 9.57 2.29 -16.71
N ALA A 296 10.72 2.64 -17.30
CA ALA A 296 12.02 2.14 -16.87
C ALA A 296 12.36 2.53 -15.42
N TYR A 297 11.92 3.72 -14.99
CA TYR A 297 12.07 4.15 -13.60
C TYR A 297 11.16 3.37 -12.64
N LEU A 298 9.90 3.10 -13.02
CA LEU A 298 8.99 2.26 -12.22
C LEU A 298 9.51 0.81 -12.12
N ASP A 299 10.11 0.28 -13.20
CA ASP A 299 10.71 -1.06 -13.19
C ASP A 299 11.86 -1.15 -12.17
N LYS A 300 12.70 -0.12 -12.06
CA LYS A 300 13.75 -0.06 -11.01
C LYS A 300 13.17 -0.07 -9.60
N ILE A 301 12.06 0.63 -9.38
CA ILE A 301 11.34 0.61 -8.10
C ILE A 301 10.82 -0.80 -7.80
N LEU A 302 10.14 -1.43 -8.78
CA LEU A 302 9.59 -2.79 -8.63
C LEU A 302 10.68 -3.83 -8.39
N GLN A 303 11.84 -3.71 -9.05
CA GLN A 303 12.99 -4.59 -8.83
C GLN A 303 13.49 -4.53 -7.39
N GLY A 304 13.62 -3.33 -6.80
CA GLY A 304 14.04 -3.24 -5.40
C GLY A 304 12.95 -3.68 -4.42
N ILE A 305 11.66 -3.50 -4.74
CA ILE A 305 10.56 -4.11 -3.96
C ILE A 305 10.67 -5.65 -3.99
N ASN A 306 10.90 -6.24 -5.16
CA ASN A 306 11.11 -7.68 -5.32
C ASN A 306 12.34 -8.17 -4.57
N HIS A 307 13.42 -7.38 -4.56
CA HIS A 307 14.60 -7.67 -3.76
C HIS A 307 14.25 -7.73 -2.26
N GLY A 308 13.43 -6.82 -1.76
CA GLY A 308 12.94 -6.86 -0.39
C GLY A 308 12.17 -8.15 -0.07
N VAL A 309 11.32 -8.62 -0.98
CA VAL A 309 10.62 -9.91 -0.83
C VAL A 309 11.60 -11.08 -0.83
N PHE A 310 12.58 -11.06 -1.73
CA PHE A 310 13.62 -12.07 -1.81
C PHE A 310 14.45 -12.16 -0.53
N VAL A 311 14.88 -11.03 0.04
CA VAL A 311 15.61 -11.01 1.32
C VAL A 311 14.69 -11.46 2.46
N ALA A 312 13.46 -10.94 2.53
CA ALA A 312 12.49 -11.30 3.57
C ALA A 312 12.13 -12.79 3.61
N SER A 313 12.09 -13.42 2.44
CA SER A 313 11.80 -14.85 2.27
C SER A 313 13.03 -15.74 2.45
N ASN A 314 14.17 -15.20 2.89
CA ASN A 314 15.44 -15.93 2.98
C ASN A 314 15.83 -16.56 1.63
N GLN A 315 15.68 -15.78 0.56
CA GLN A 315 16.03 -16.13 -0.82
C GLN A 315 15.14 -17.23 -1.43
N GLN A 316 13.94 -17.44 -0.89
CA GLN A 316 13.03 -18.50 -1.34
C GLN A 316 11.96 -18.00 -2.33
N MET A 317 11.68 -16.70 -2.34
CA MET A 317 10.69 -16.10 -3.24
C MET A 317 11.38 -15.14 -4.22
N GLU A 318 11.34 -15.50 -5.49
CA GLU A 318 11.76 -14.64 -6.59
C GLU A 318 10.51 -14.26 -7.39
N LEU A 319 10.19 -12.97 -7.39
CA LEU A 319 9.02 -12.44 -8.09
C LEU A 319 9.45 -11.80 -9.41
N ASN A 320 8.65 -12.02 -10.45
CA ASN A 320 8.71 -11.20 -11.65
C ASN A 320 8.25 -9.76 -11.36
N ILE A 321 8.56 -8.83 -12.28
CA ILE A 321 8.20 -7.41 -12.14
C ILE A 321 6.68 -7.25 -11.94
N ASP A 322 5.89 -8.02 -12.68
CA ASP A 322 4.42 -7.88 -12.75
C ASP A 322 3.66 -8.72 -11.71
N GLU A 323 4.34 -9.63 -11.01
CA GLU A 323 3.71 -10.56 -10.07
C GLU A 323 3.36 -9.90 -8.72
N THR A 324 2.21 -10.20 -8.16
CA THR A 324 1.88 -9.82 -6.77
C THR A 324 2.24 -10.95 -5.81
N ILE A 325 2.33 -10.64 -4.51
CA ILE A 325 2.56 -11.67 -3.48
C ILE A 325 1.24 -12.39 -3.19
N TYR A 326 0.15 -11.64 -3.14
CA TYR A 326 -1.19 -12.14 -2.89
C TYR A 326 -2.10 -11.88 -4.09
N TYR A 327 -3.17 -12.65 -4.20
CA TYR A 327 -4.11 -12.48 -5.29
C TYR A 327 -4.97 -11.23 -5.07
N ILE A 328 -4.92 -10.31 -6.03
CA ILE A 328 -5.58 -9.00 -5.97
C ILE A 328 -6.81 -8.89 -6.89
N GLY A 329 -7.27 -10.00 -7.50
CA GLY A 329 -8.36 -9.96 -8.46
C GLY A 329 -8.03 -9.15 -9.71
N ASP A 330 -9.04 -8.45 -10.21
CA ASP A 330 -9.04 -7.62 -11.42
C ASP A 330 -8.70 -6.14 -11.11
N ILE A 331 -7.89 -5.88 -10.07
CA ILE A 331 -7.49 -4.52 -9.68
C ILE A 331 -6.55 -3.88 -10.73
N LEU A 332 -5.76 -4.69 -11.43
CA LEU A 332 -4.79 -4.24 -12.43
C LEU A 332 -5.36 -4.17 -13.85
N GLU A 333 -6.61 -4.59 -14.04
CA GLU A 333 -7.29 -4.63 -15.34
C GLU A 333 -7.97 -3.29 -15.65
N PHE A 334 -7.91 -2.88 -16.92
CA PHE A 334 -8.53 -1.64 -17.43
C PHE A 334 -9.73 -1.90 -18.34
N ASP A 335 -10.15 -3.17 -18.44
CA ASP A 335 -11.18 -3.66 -19.36
C ASP A 335 -12.60 -3.46 -18.83
#